data_AF-A0A0A2W124-F1
#
_entry.id   AF-A0A0A2W124-F1
#
_cell.length_a   1.000
_cell.length_b   1.000
_cell.length_c   1.000
_cell.angle_alpha   90.00
_cell.angle_beta   90.00
_cell.angle_gamma   90.00
#
_symmetry.space_group_name_H-M   'P 1'
#
loop_
_entity.id
_entity.type
_entity.pdbx_description
1 polymer ?
#
loop_
_entity_poly.entity_id
_entity_poly.type
_entity_poly.pdbx_seq_one_letter_code
_entity_poly.pdbx_strand_id
1 'polypeptide(L)'
;MVSSSAHHFSPVVFDDIHYHIRPYDPWTAYAQSKTALVLFAVEASRRWLEDGIFVNAVMPGAIKSNLQRHSGSGGMVGQGVLLASLAAKDVSDIILLVRKQPEGEHDPRLRYVVSGDLLTFDATDPLFSDVDACFFCAGISSSGVSEAAYRRVTYDMTLRVAEQLKARSPQMKFIYVSGAGADNSGKSSQMWARVRGEVENALLALFPGKAAIFRPAVILPTPEVQSRTPAYRLLYTVIAPVMRLISATTGKRFLSIIDIGNAMLNITRFGVEKTIMAKPDIVACADRRR
;
A
#
# COMPACT_ATOMS: atom_id res chain seq x y z
N MET A 1 -11.06 -16.51 -20.00
CA MET A 1 -9.81 -16.78 -19.27
C MET A 1 -9.61 -15.77 -18.14
N VAL A 2 -8.85 -16.12 -17.09
CA VAL A 2 -8.68 -15.28 -15.90
C VAL A 2 -7.33 -14.54 -15.90
N SER A 3 -7.38 -13.23 -16.15
CA SER A 3 -6.24 -12.31 -16.02
C SER A 3 -6.15 -11.74 -14.59
N SER A 4 -5.36 -10.68 -14.38
CA SER A 4 -5.15 -9.97 -13.11
C SER A 4 -4.72 -8.53 -13.40
N SER A 5 -4.91 -7.60 -12.46
CA SER A 5 -4.37 -6.23 -12.57
C SER A 5 -2.87 -6.18 -12.84
N ALA A 6 -2.15 -7.28 -12.51
CA ALA A 6 -0.75 -7.46 -12.82
C ALA A 6 -0.38 -7.27 -14.30
N HIS A 7 -1.31 -7.45 -15.24
CA HIS A 7 -1.04 -7.21 -16.67
C HIS A 7 -0.64 -5.75 -16.98
N HIS A 8 -0.94 -4.79 -16.10
CA HIS A 8 -0.46 -3.41 -16.24
C HIS A 8 1.02 -3.22 -15.88
N PHE A 9 1.64 -4.19 -15.19
CA PHE A 9 3.00 -4.04 -14.67
C PHE A 9 4.09 -4.53 -15.63
N SER A 10 3.74 -5.32 -16.66
CA SER A 10 4.72 -5.77 -17.65
C SER A 10 4.07 -6.12 -19.00
N PRO A 11 4.66 -5.74 -20.15
CA PRO A 11 4.30 -6.31 -21.43
C PRO A 11 4.72 -7.79 -21.55
N VAL A 12 4.32 -8.47 -22.63
CA VAL A 12 4.98 -9.72 -22.99
C VAL A 12 6.30 -9.40 -23.68
N VAL A 13 7.39 -9.90 -23.11
CA VAL A 13 8.73 -9.80 -23.72
C VAL A 13 8.98 -11.09 -24.49
N PHE A 14 8.66 -11.07 -25.78
CA PHE A 14 8.68 -12.26 -26.64
C PHE A 14 10.08 -12.80 -26.90
N ASP A 15 11.10 -11.94 -26.89
CA ASP A 15 12.49 -12.35 -27.13
C ASP A 15 13.11 -13.07 -25.92
N ASP A 16 12.45 -13.00 -24.75
CA ASP A 16 12.97 -13.56 -23.51
C ASP A 16 11.84 -13.95 -22.55
N ILE A 17 10.94 -14.83 -23.02
CA ILE A 17 9.76 -15.27 -22.27
C ILE A 17 10.17 -16.07 -21.02
N HIS A 18 11.31 -16.76 -21.10
CA HIS A 18 11.82 -17.67 -20.08
C HIS A 18 12.92 -17.09 -19.21
N TYR A 19 13.21 -15.78 -19.30
CA TYR A 19 14.24 -15.12 -18.49
C TYR A 19 15.63 -15.79 -18.63
N HIS A 20 16.00 -16.14 -19.85
CA HIS A 20 17.34 -16.65 -20.18
C HIS A 20 18.36 -15.51 -20.30
N ILE A 21 17.89 -14.32 -20.71
CA ILE A 21 18.72 -13.13 -20.89
C ILE A 21 18.62 -12.23 -19.66
N ARG A 22 17.41 -12.01 -19.15
CA ARG A 22 17.15 -11.15 -17.98
C ARG A 22 17.07 -11.99 -16.71
N PRO A 23 17.48 -11.45 -15.54
CA PRO A 23 17.25 -12.10 -14.25
C PRO A 23 15.77 -12.38 -14.03
N TYR A 24 15.44 -13.58 -13.56
CA TYR A 24 14.06 -13.96 -13.27
C TYR A 24 13.48 -13.11 -12.15
N ASP A 25 12.44 -12.33 -12.44
CA ASP A 25 11.66 -11.62 -11.44
C ASP A 25 10.24 -12.23 -11.34
N PRO A 26 9.86 -12.84 -10.21
CA PRO A 26 8.56 -13.49 -10.07
C PRO A 26 7.37 -12.57 -10.35
N TRP A 27 7.48 -11.27 -10.04
CA TRP A 27 6.40 -10.31 -10.24
C TRP A 27 6.23 -9.91 -11.69
N THR A 28 7.33 -9.60 -12.37
CA THR A 28 7.36 -9.30 -13.81
C THR A 28 6.99 -10.54 -14.62
N ALA A 29 7.40 -11.74 -14.21
CA ALA A 29 7.02 -13.00 -14.83
C ALA A 29 5.51 -13.25 -14.69
N TYR A 30 4.97 -13.04 -13.49
CA TYR A 30 3.53 -13.13 -13.25
C TYR A 30 2.76 -12.07 -14.06
N ALA A 31 3.18 -10.81 -14.04
CA ALA A 31 2.60 -9.72 -14.83
C ALA A 31 2.60 -10.04 -16.33
N GLN A 32 3.73 -10.49 -16.86
CA GLN A 32 3.91 -10.93 -18.24
C GLN A 32 2.95 -12.08 -18.59
N SER A 33 2.76 -13.07 -17.71
CA SER A 33 1.78 -14.15 -17.92
C SER A 33 0.34 -13.64 -18.01
N LYS A 34 0.01 -12.59 -17.25
CA LYS A 34 -1.33 -11.99 -17.23
C LYS A 34 -1.58 -11.11 -18.45
N THR A 35 -0.55 -10.45 -18.97
CA THR A 35 -0.59 -9.76 -20.27
C THR A 35 -0.71 -10.77 -21.42
N ALA A 36 0.02 -11.88 -21.37
CA ALA A 36 -0.08 -12.94 -22.37
C ALA A 36 -1.49 -13.53 -22.46
N LEU A 37 -2.17 -13.71 -21.32
CA LEU A 37 -3.58 -14.16 -21.31
C LEU A 37 -4.54 -13.16 -21.96
N VAL A 38 -4.29 -11.85 -21.83
CA VAL A 38 -5.09 -10.82 -22.49
C VAL A 38 -4.86 -10.85 -23.99
N LEU A 39 -3.60 -10.88 -24.44
CA LEU A 39 -3.24 -10.96 -25.86
C LEU A 39 -3.77 -12.24 -26.51
N PHE A 40 -3.68 -13.37 -25.81
CA PHE A 40 -4.24 -14.63 -26.27
C PHE A 40 -5.75 -14.53 -26.48
N ALA A 41 -6.50 -13.93 -25.54
CA ALA A 41 -7.94 -13.80 -25.68
C ALA A 41 -8.35 -12.96 -26.91
N VAL A 42 -7.60 -11.88 -27.19
CA VAL A 42 -7.80 -11.06 -28.39
C VAL A 42 -7.57 -11.88 -29.66
N GLU A 43 -6.44 -12.56 -29.76
CA GLU A 43 -6.08 -13.32 -30.97
C GLU A 43 -6.96 -14.57 -31.16
N ALA A 44 -7.30 -15.27 -30.08
CA ALA A 44 -8.18 -16.43 -30.12
C ALA A 44 -9.59 -16.05 -30.59
N SER A 45 -10.14 -14.93 -30.10
CA SER A 45 -11.41 -14.40 -30.59
C SER A 45 -11.35 -14.03 -32.06
N ARG A 46 -10.24 -13.46 -32.53
CA ARG A 46 -10.06 -13.11 -33.94
C ARG A 46 -10.03 -14.35 -34.84
N ARG A 47 -9.36 -15.42 -34.40
CA ARG A 47 -9.21 -16.67 -35.18
C ARG A 47 -10.50 -17.49 -35.27
N TRP A 48 -11.27 -17.56 -34.19
CA TRP A 48 -12.50 -18.37 -34.15
C TRP A 48 -13.78 -17.56 -34.38
N LEU A 49 -13.64 -16.37 -34.97
CA LEU A 49 -14.76 -15.50 -35.26
C LEU A 49 -15.74 -16.15 -36.26
N GLU A 50 -15.22 -16.83 -37.29
CA GLU A 50 -16.03 -17.51 -38.30
C GLU A 50 -16.85 -18.69 -37.72
N ASP A 51 -16.34 -19.29 -36.64
CA ASP A 51 -17.03 -20.33 -35.87
C ASP A 51 -18.01 -19.75 -34.83
N GLY A 52 -18.12 -18.42 -34.73
CA GLY A 52 -18.96 -17.73 -33.75
C GLY A 52 -18.45 -17.79 -32.31
N ILE A 53 -17.16 -18.09 -32.09
CA ILE A 53 -16.57 -18.27 -30.76
C ILE A 53 -15.88 -16.99 -30.31
N PHE A 54 -16.25 -16.50 -29.12
CA PHE A 54 -15.63 -15.32 -28.49
C PHE A 54 -14.88 -15.70 -27.21
N VAL A 55 -13.63 -15.27 -27.10
CA VAL A 55 -12.76 -15.52 -25.95
C VAL A 55 -12.52 -14.23 -25.18
N ASN A 56 -13.03 -14.17 -23.96
CA ASN A 56 -12.85 -13.00 -23.10
C ASN A 56 -11.77 -13.24 -22.04
N ALA A 57 -10.93 -12.23 -21.80
CA ALA A 57 -10.05 -12.19 -20.63
C ALA A 57 -10.71 -11.35 -19.54
N VAL A 58 -11.13 -11.99 -18.45
CA VAL A 58 -11.69 -11.30 -17.29
C VAL A 58 -10.57 -11.00 -16.29
N MET A 59 -10.48 -9.76 -15.85
CA MET A 59 -9.63 -9.33 -14.74
C MET A 59 -10.51 -9.17 -13.50
N PRO A 60 -10.54 -10.15 -12.58
CA PRO A 60 -11.40 -10.07 -11.39
C PRO A 60 -10.88 -9.09 -10.31
N GLY A 61 -9.85 -8.29 -10.63
CA GLY A 61 -8.84 -7.82 -9.68
C GLY A 61 -7.98 -8.99 -9.21
N ALA A 62 -7.12 -8.81 -8.22
CA ALA A 62 -6.51 -9.97 -7.58
C ALA A 62 -7.48 -10.85 -6.77
N ILE A 63 -7.00 -11.98 -6.33
CA ILE A 63 -7.84 -13.02 -5.78
C ILE A 63 -7.00 -13.60 -4.67
N LYS A 64 -7.62 -13.98 -3.55
CA LYS A 64 -6.93 -14.57 -2.41
C LYS A 64 -6.10 -15.76 -2.90
N SER A 65 -4.80 -15.55 -3.07
CA SER A 65 -3.82 -16.55 -3.50
C SER A 65 -2.62 -16.51 -2.55
N ASN A 66 -1.84 -17.59 -2.51
CA ASN A 66 -0.71 -17.67 -1.59
C ASN A 66 0.46 -16.72 -1.95
N LEU A 67 0.38 -15.96 -3.06
CA LEU A 67 1.43 -15.03 -3.49
C LEU A 67 1.71 -13.93 -2.46
N GLN A 68 0.66 -13.42 -1.79
CA GLN A 68 0.70 -12.29 -0.85
C GLN A 68 1.49 -12.59 0.45
N ARG A 69 1.86 -13.85 0.70
CA ARG A 69 2.63 -14.26 1.90
C ARG A 69 4.11 -13.89 1.81
N HIS A 70 4.62 -13.60 0.61
CA HIS A 70 6.05 -13.36 0.37
C HIS A 70 6.42 -11.87 0.33
N SER A 71 5.47 -10.95 0.54
CA SER A 71 5.67 -9.51 0.28
C SER A 71 6.18 -8.67 1.46
N GLY A 72 6.53 -9.26 2.62
CA GLY A 72 7.16 -8.56 3.77
C GLY A 72 6.30 -7.52 4.52
N SER A 73 5.47 -6.74 3.84
CA SER A 73 4.61 -5.69 4.40
C SER A 73 3.34 -6.27 5.03
N GLY A 74 3.24 -6.20 6.36
CA GLY A 74 2.28 -6.97 7.16
C GLY A 74 0.82 -6.49 7.17
N GLY A 75 0.48 -5.39 6.48
CA GLY A 75 -0.85 -4.76 6.52
C GLY A 75 -1.32 -4.23 5.16
N MET A 76 -2.64 -4.05 5.00
CA MET A 76 -3.23 -3.73 3.70
C MET A 76 -2.65 -2.47 3.05
N VAL A 77 -2.57 -1.38 3.81
CA VAL A 77 -2.06 -0.11 3.26
C VAL A 77 -0.57 -0.23 2.90
N GLY A 78 0.23 -0.87 3.76
CA GLY A 78 1.65 -1.10 3.50
C GLY A 78 1.89 -1.97 2.25
N GLN A 79 1.01 -2.90 1.93
CA GLN A 79 1.09 -3.67 0.68
C GLN A 79 0.81 -2.79 -0.54
N GLY A 80 -0.18 -1.89 -0.47
CA GLY A 80 -0.45 -0.95 -1.56
C GLY A 80 0.72 -0.04 -1.88
N VAL A 81 1.37 0.50 -0.84
CA VAL A 81 2.55 1.36 -1.00
C VAL A 81 3.74 0.58 -1.56
N LEU A 82 3.97 -0.64 -1.08
CA LEU A 82 5.02 -1.50 -1.62
C LEU A 82 4.81 -1.79 -3.11
N LEU A 83 3.58 -2.15 -3.51
CA LEU A 83 3.24 -2.38 -4.91
C LEU A 83 3.45 -1.12 -5.77
N ALA A 84 3.02 0.04 -5.30
CA ALA A 84 3.24 1.31 -6.00
C ALA A 84 4.73 1.63 -6.13
N SER A 85 5.53 1.35 -5.09
CA SER A 85 6.98 1.59 -5.08
C SER A 85 7.71 0.63 -6.02
N LEU A 86 7.34 -0.65 -6.06
CA LEU A 86 7.91 -1.62 -6.99
C LEU A 86 7.55 -1.32 -8.45
N ALA A 87 6.35 -0.81 -8.71
CA ALA A 87 5.95 -0.40 -10.06
C ALA A 87 6.63 0.89 -10.54
N ALA A 88 7.20 1.67 -9.61
CA ALA A 88 7.81 2.95 -9.90
C ALA A 88 9.26 2.80 -10.40
N LYS A 89 9.57 3.48 -11.50
CA LYS A 89 10.92 3.48 -12.11
C LYS A 89 11.90 4.41 -11.41
N ASP A 90 11.38 5.41 -10.70
CA ASP A 90 12.11 6.43 -9.96
C ASP A 90 12.34 6.06 -8.49
N VAL A 91 12.00 4.83 -8.08
CA VAL A 91 12.32 4.28 -6.77
C VAL A 91 13.51 3.35 -6.91
N SER A 92 14.65 3.73 -6.31
CA SER A 92 15.90 2.98 -6.37
C SER A 92 15.98 1.90 -5.29
N ASP A 93 15.56 2.21 -4.07
CA ASP A 93 15.75 1.34 -2.90
C ASP A 93 14.50 1.36 -2.00
N ILE A 94 14.15 0.20 -1.46
CA ILE A 94 12.97 0.01 -0.62
C ILE A 94 13.38 -0.74 0.64
N ILE A 95 13.33 -0.06 1.78
CA ILE A 95 13.64 -0.66 3.08
C ILE A 95 12.34 -1.11 3.74
N LEU A 96 12.23 -2.41 4.02
CA LEU A 96 11.09 -3.01 4.69
C LEU A 96 11.47 -3.44 6.11
N LEU A 97 10.86 -2.79 7.10
CA LEU A 97 10.90 -3.23 8.48
C LEU A 97 9.95 -4.42 8.66
N VAL A 98 10.52 -5.59 8.96
CA VAL A 98 9.78 -6.85 9.08
C VAL A 98 10.05 -7.51 10.42
N ARG A 99 9.10 -8.32 10.93
CA ARG A 99 9.31 -9.09 12.17
C ARG A 99 10.06 -10.40 11.96
N LYS A 100 10.08 -10.90 10.72
CA LYS A 100 10.80 -12.12 10.30
C LYS A 100 11.32 -11.88 8.89
N GLN A 101 12.53 -12.38 8.62
CA GLN A 101 13.08 -12.42 7.26
C GLN A 101 12.11 -13.18 6.34
N PRO A 102 11.69 -12.59 5.21
CA PRO A 102 10.93 -13.31 4.22
C PRO A 102 11.80 -14.36 3.52
N GLU A 103 11.16 -15.43 3.06
CA GLU A 103 11.81 -16.55 2.37
C GLU A 103 11.60 -16.38 0.86
N GLY A 104 12.64 -16.68 0.07
CA GLY A 104 12.62 -16.65 -1.39
C GLY A 104 13.46 -15.53 -2.01
N GLU A 105 13.42 -15.47 -3.35
CA GLU A 105 14.06 -14.41 -4.13
C GLU A 105 13.14 -13.18 -4.19
N HIS A 106 13.74 -12.00 -4.12
CA HIS A 106 13.04 -10.73 -3.97
C HIS A 106 13.59 -9.70 -4.96
N ASP A 107 12.78 -8.68 -5.31
CA ASP A 107 13.24 -7.56 -6.15
C ASP A 107 14.55 -7.00 -5.58
N PRO A 108 15.59 -6.79 -6.41
CA PRO A 108 16.92 -6.39 -5.96
C PRO A 108 16.94 -5.04 -5.20
N ARG A 109 15.90 -4.22 -5.35
CA ARG A 109 15.72 -2.96 -4.62
C ARG A 109 15.25 -3.15 -3.19
N LEU A 110 14.80 -4.36 -2.81
CA LEU A 110 14.27 -4.63 -1.48
C LEU A 110 15.39 -4.94 -0.49
N ARG A 111 15.41 -4.16 0.60
CA ARG A 111 16.26 -4.37 1.77
C ARG A 111 15.37 -4.70 2.96
N TYR A 112 15.57 -5.85 3.58
CA TYR A 112 14.80 -6.27 4.75
C TYR A 112 15.60 -5.99 6.00
N VAL A 113 15.00 -5.24 6.92
CA VAL A 113 15.54 -5.05 8.28
C VAL A 113 14.61 -5.74 9.25
N VAL A 114 15.14 -6.78 9.92
CA VAL A 114 14.37 -7.55 10.88
C VAL A 114 14.34 -6.81 12.22
N SER A 115 13.17 -6.33 12.61
CA SER A 115 12.90 -5.71 13.91
C SER A 115 11.76 -6.44 14.58
N GLY A 116 12.06 -7.15 15.67
CA GLY A 116 11.07 -7.92 16.43
C GLY A 116 10.01 -7.05 17.10
N ASP A 117 10.44 -5.91 17.65
CA ASP A 117 9.60 -4.87 18.24
C ASP A 117 10.07 -3.50 17.72
N LEU A 118 9.13 -2.67 17.27
CA LEU A 118 9.43 -1.32 16.78
C LEU A 118 9.54 -0.31 17.93
N LEU A 119 9.11 -0.66 19.15
CA LEU A 119 9.35 0.16 20.35
C LEU A 119 10.82 0.21 20.74
N THR A 120 11.60 -0.79 20.35
CA THR A 120 13.06 -0.83 20.52
C THR A 120 13.80 -0.55 19.22
N PHE A 121 13.11 -0.04 18.20
CA PHE A 121 13.72 0.27 16.92
C PHE A 121 14.89 1.24 17.09
N ASP A 122 15.96 0.97 16.35
CA ASP A 122 17.16 1.77 16.29
C ASP A 122 17.57 1.93 14.81
N ALA A 123 17.83 3.17 14.42
CA ALA A 123 18.25 3.51 13.07
C ALA A 123 19.78 3.63 12.96
N THR A 124 20.56 2.87 13.73
CA THR A 124 22.02 2.86 13.64
C THR A 124 22.56 2.28 12.35
N ASP A 125 21.80 1.40 11.70
CA ASP A 125 22.18 0.82 10.42
C ASP A 125 22.36 1.95 9.37
N PRO A 126 23.52 2.01 8.67
CA PRO A 126 23.75 3.00 7.62
C PRO A 126 22.66 3.04 6.54
N LEU A 127 21.91 1.95 6.34
CA LEU A 127 20.76 1.89 5.44
C LEU A 127 19.71 2.99 5.70
N PHE A 128 19.60 3.50 6.92
CA PHE A 128 18.63 4.55 7.26
C PHE A 128 19.16 5.98 7.03
N SER A 129 20.38 6.11 6.49
CA SER A 129 20.94 7.40 6.09
C SER A 129 20.40 7.77 4.72
N ASP A 130 20.07 9.05 4.54
CA ASP A 130 19.59 9.62 3.28
C ASP A 130 18.31 9.00 2.69
N VAL A 131 17.38 8.59 3.56
CA VAL A 131 16.05 8.13 3.14
C VAL A 131 15.17 9.31 2.73
N ASP A 132 14.56 9.24 1.54
CA ASP A 132 13.67 10.29 1.02
C ASP A 132 12.29 10.30 1.70
N ALA A 133 11.76 9.12 2.03
CA ALA A 133 10.45 8.99 2.66
C ALA A 133 10.30 7.75 3.55
N CYS A 134 9.52 7.91 4.62
CA CYS A 134 9.02 6.81 5.44
C CYS A 134 7.51 6.70 5.28
N PHE A 135 7.02 5.50 4.93
CA PHE A 135 5.59 5.18 4.87
C PHE A 135 5.16 4.37 6.10
N PHE A 136 4.76 5.06 7.17
CA PHE A 136 4.37 4.42 8.41
C PHE A 136 2.91 3.96 8.38
N CYS A 137 2.72 2.66 8.10
CA CYS A 137 1.41 2.01 7.96
C CYS A 137 1.07 1.04 9.11
N ALA A 138 1.89 0.99 10.16
CA ALA A 138 1.70 0.10 11.29
C ALA A 138 0.61 0.64 12.24
N GLY A 139 -0.18 -0.27 12.81
CA GLY A 139 -1.22 0.08 13.78
C GLY A 139 -2.07 -1.12 14.18
N ILE A 140 -2.86 -0.92 15.22
CA ILE A 140 -3.79 -1.93 15.76
C ILE A 140 -5.23 -1.43 15.77
N SER A 141 -6.16 -2.36 15.86
CA SER A 141 -7.57 -2.05 16.16
C SER A 141 -7.68 -1.59 17.62
N SER A 142 -8.55 -0.60 17.86
CA SER A 142 -8.90 -0.16 19.22
C SER A 142 -9.91 -1.07 19.91
N SER A 143 -10.56 -1.97 19.17
CA SER A 143 -11.60 -2.86 19.69
C SER A 143 -11.02 -3.85 20.70
N GLY A 144 -11.52 -3.81 21.94
CA GLY A 144 -11.12 -4.73 23.01
C GLY A 144 -9.73 -4.47 23.59
N VAL A 145 -9.12 -3.31 23.32
CA VAL A 145 -7.78 -2.93 23.80
C VAL A 145 -7.87 -1.76 24.77
N SER A 146 -7.09 -1.78 25.86
CA SER A 146 -7.02 -0.67 26.82
C SER A 146 -6.35 0.57 26.21
N GLU A 147 -6.63 1.76 26.76
CA GLU A 147 -6.00 3.02 26.32
C GLU A 147 -4.46 2.94 26.38
N ALA A 148 -3.90 2.41 27.46
CA ALA A 148 -2.45 2.27 27.63
C ALA A 148 -1.83 1.35 26.57
N ALA A 149 -2.46 0.19 26.29
CA ALA A 149 -1.97 -0.72 25.27
C ALA A 149 -2.12 -0.13 23.85
N TYR A 150 -3.21 0.60 23.59
CA TYR A 150 -3.42 1.29 22.33
C TYR A 150 -2.40 2.41 22.10
N ARG A 151 -2.13 3.20 23.15
CA ARG A 151 -1.13 4.27 23.13
C ARG A 151 0.27 3.72 22.92
N ARG A 152 0.64 2.64 23.61
CA ARG A 152 1.94 1.98 23.42
C ARG A 152 2.21 1.63 21.95
N VAL A 153 1.24 1.03 21.27
CA VAL A 153 1.42 0.61 19.87
C VAL A 153 1.18 1.75 18.87
N THR A 154 0.29 2.69 19.14
CA THR A 154 -0.08 3.73 18.17
C THR A 154 0.77 4.99 18.32
N TYR A 155 1.04 5.41 19.55
CA TYR A 155 1.78 6.64 19.85
C TYR A 155 3.26 6.35 20.06
N ASP A 156 3.61 5.58 21.09
CA ASP A 156 5.01 5.40 21.51
C ASP A 156 5.84 4.75 20.41
N MET A 157 5.32 3.69 19.79
CA MET A 157 5.99 3.00 18.68
C MET A 157 6.17 3.89 17.45
N THR A 158 5.16 4.70 17.10
CA THR A 158 5.24 5.59 15.94
C THR A 158 6.27 6.68 16.16
N LEU A 159 6.25 7.33 17.32
CA LEU A 159 7.23 8.38 17.63
C LEU A 159 8.64 7.83 17.79
N ARG A 160 8.80 6.64 18.37
CA ARG A 160 10.12 5.99 18.43
C ARG A 160 10.75 5.84 17.04
N VAL A 161 9.99 5.31 16.08
CA VAL A 161 10.49 5.14 14.70
C VAL A 161 10.73 6.49 14.04
N ALA A 162 9.81 7.43 14.22
CA ALA A 162 9.90 8.77 13.65
C ALA A 162 11.15 9.54 14.13
N GLU A 163 11.44 9.52 15.43
CA GLU A 163 12.60 10.19 16.02
C GLU A 163 13.92 9.56 15.56
N GLN A 164 13.99 8.23 15.53
CA GLN A 164 15.17 7.50 15.07
C GLN A 164 15.48 7.80 13.60
N LEU A 165 14.46 7.78 12.73
CA LEU A 165 14.65 8.10 11.32
C LEU A 165 14.96 9.59 11.10
N LYS A 166 14.33 10.51 11.84
CA LYS A 166 14.64 11.95 11.74
C LYS A 166 16.11 12.24 12.06
N ALA A 167 16.68 11.55 13.05
CA ALA A 167 18.07 11.73 13.43
C ALA A 167 19.05 11.33 12.31
N ARG A 168 18.66 10.39 11.44
CA ARG A 168 19.50 9.89 10.33
C ARG A 168 19.18 10.54 8.99
N SER A 169 17.92 10.91 8.78
CA SER A 169 17.40 11.44 7.51
C SER A 169 16.46 12.64 7.78
N PRO A 170 16.98 13.81 8.18
CA PRO A 170 16.17 14.98 8.51
C PRO A 170 15.45 15.61 7.30
N GLN A 171 15.88 15.29 6.08
CA GLN A 171 15.22 15.67 4.83
C GLN A 171 13.96 14.85 4.53
N MET A 172 13.86 13.66 5.13
CA MET A 172 12.85 12.66 4.83
C MET A 172 11.43 13.20 5.01
N LYS A 173 10.53 12.81 4.09
CA LYS A 173 9.09 12.97 4.28
C LYS A 173 8.55 11.86 5.16
N PHE A 174 7.75 12.20 6.16
CA PHE A 174 7.13 11.21 7.04
C PHE A 174 5.65 11.09 6.74
N ILE A 175 5.25 9.97 6.13
CA ILE A 175 3.86 9.71 5.74
C ILE A 175 3.24 8.76 6.75
N TYR A 176 2.19 9.20 7.43
CA TYR A 176 1.52 8.44 8.48
C TYR A 176 0.07 8.09 8.13
N VAL A 177 -0.30 6.83 8.32
CA VAL A 177 -1.69 6.36 8.16
C VAL A 177 -2.42 6.46 9.49
N SER A 178 -3.18 7.54 9.64
CA SER A 178 -4.16 7.71 10.70
C SER A 178 -5.48 7.02 10.30
N GLY A 179 -6.62 7.61 10.64
CA GLY A 179 -7.95 7.11 10.29
C GLY A 179 -8.96 8.24 10.26
N ALA A 180 -10.01 8.09 9.45
CA ALA A 180 -11.13 9.01 9.48
C ALA A 180 -11.73 9.06 10.89
N GLY A 181 -11.94 10.28 11.41
CA GLY A 181 -12.43 10.51 12.77
C GLY A 181 -11.35 10.65 13.84
N ALA A 182 -10.06 10.58 13.49
CA ALA A 182 -9.00 11.05 14.39
C ALA A 182 -9.23 12.53 14.76
N ASP A 183 -8.97 12.87 16.02
CA ASP A 183 -9.26 14.18 16.60
C ASP A 183 -7.99 14.79 17.17
N ASN A 184 -7.46 15.80 16.46
CA ASN A 184 -6.29 16.54 16.85
C ASN A 184 -6.58 17.72 17.79
N SER A 185 -7.84 17.94 18.17
CA SER A 185 -8.22 18.94 19.17
C SER A 185 -8.13 18.45 20.61
N GLY A 186 -8.06 17.12 20.81
CA GLY A 186 -8.02 16.48 22.13
C GLY A 186 -9.36 16.42 22.87
N LYS A 187 -10.47 16.82 22.21
CA LYS A 187 -11.80 16.94 22.84
C LYS A 187 -12.67 15.70 22.69
N SER A 188 -12.31 14.77 21.80
CA SER A 188 -13.08 13.56 21.53
C SER A 188 -13.21 12.71 22.78
N SER A 189 -14.41 12.19 23.06
CA SER A 189 -14.61 11.21 24.13
C SER A 189 -14.03 9.84 23.79
N GLN A 190 -13.77 9.57 22.51
CA GLN A 190 -13.19 8.32 22.02
C GLN A 190 -11.66 8.34 22.15
N MET A 191 -11.14 7.46 23.02
CA MET A 191 -9.70 7.30 23.26
C MET A 191 -8.88 7.17 21.96
N TRP A 192 -9.29 6.29 21.04
CA TRP A 192 -8.51 5.99 19.83
C TRP A 192 -8.39 7.23 18.92
N ALA A 193 -9.42 8.08 18.90
CA ALA A 193 -9.45 9.28 18.09
C ALA A 193 -8.50 10.34 18.67
N ARG A 194 -8.49 10.51 20.00
CA ARG A 194 -7.54 11.39 20.69
C ARG A 194 -6.10 10.93 20.50
N VAL A 195 -5.80 9.66 20.79
CA VAL A 195 -4.45 9.10 20.68
C VAL A 195 -3.90 9.28 19.26
N ARG A 196 -4.71 8.99 18.22
CA ARG A 196 -4.29 9.23 16.84
C ARG A 196 -4.05 10.71 16.55
N GLY A 197 -4.93 11.60 17.01
CA GLY A 197 -4.73 13.04 16.84
C GLY A 197 -3.50 13.59 17.54
N GLU A 198 -3.13 13.04 18.70
CA GLU A 198 -1.87 13.36 19.38
C GLU A 198 -0.66 12.93 18.55
N VAL A 199 -0.70 11.75 17.92
CA VAL A 199 0.36 11.30 16.99
C VAL A 199 0.47 12.25 15.80
N GLU A 200 -0.66 12.65 15.22
CA GLU A 200 -0.67 13.59 14.09
C GLU A 200 -0.02 14.92 14.47
N ASN A 201 -0.39 15.49 15.61
CA ASN A 201 0.20 16.73 16.11
C ASN A 201 1.70 16.59 16.35
N ALA A 202 2.12 15.49 16.99
CA ALA A 202 3.53 15.24 17.27
C ALA A 202 4.35 15.07 15.98
N LEU A 203 3.86 14.33 14.98
CA LEU A 203 4.54 14.15 13.70
C LEU A 203 4.62 15.44 12.88
N LEU A 204 3.56 16.26 12.88
CA LEU A 204 3.57 17.56 12.20
C LEU A 204 4.57 18.53 12.83
N ALA A 205 4.70 18.50 14.17
CA ALA A 205 5.74 19.25 14.88
C ALA A 205 7.14 18.69 14.64
N LEU A 206 7.28 17.36 14.56
CA LEU A 206 8.56 16.69 14.36
C LEU A 206 9.08 16.87 12.92
N PHE A 207 8.20 16.94 11.92
CA PHE A 207 8.55 17.14 10.51
C PHE A 207 7.79 18.31 9.87
N PRO A 208 8.11 19.57 10.23
CA PRO A 208 7.42 20.74 9.68
C PRO A 208 7.51 20.78 8.14
N GLY A 209 6.37 20.81 7.46
CA GLY A 209 6.28 20.82 5.99
C GLY A 209 6.69 19.50 5.30
N LYS A 210 7.09 18.47 6.07
CA LYS A 210 7.56 17.17 5.56
C LYS A 210 6.70 16.00 6.04
N ALA A 211 5.86 16.19 7.07
CA ALA A 211 4.87 15.20 7.47
C ALA A 211 3.59 15.29 6.62
N ALA A 212 3.08 14.12 6.25
CA ALA A 212 1.82 13.96 5.53
C ALA A 212 0.94 12.91 6.24
N ILE A 213 -0.23 13.35 6.70
CA ILE A 213 -1.16 12.55 7.50
C ILE A 213 -2.32 12.10 6.62
N PHE A 214 -2.48 10.80 6.47
CA PHE A 214 -3.59 10.21 5.75
C PHE A 214 -4.69 9.82 6.74
N ARG A 215 -5.89 10.40 6.60
CA ARG A 215 -7.10 10.01 7.32
C ARG A 215 -8.07 9.31 6.36
N PRO A 216 -7.76 8.07 5.92
CA PRO A 216 -8.63 7.34 5.01
C PRO A 216 -9.96 7.03 5.71
N ALA A 217 -11.06 7.13 4.94
CA ALA A 217 -12.36 6.60 5.33
C ALA A 217 -12.36 5.06 5.16
N VAL A 218 -13.51 4.46 4.88
CA VAL A 218 -13.56 3.04 4.50
C VAL A 218 -12.67 2.80 3.28
N ILE A 219 -11.59 2.07 3.48
CA ILE A 219 -10.72 1.57 2.42
C ILE A 219 -11.36 0.31 1.88
N LEU A 220 -11.66 0.28 0.59
CA LEU A 220 -12.09 -0.97 -0.03
C LEU A 220 -10.84 -1.85 -0.24
N PRO A 221 -10.86 -3.09 0.28
CA PRO A 221 -9.82 -4.04 -0.07
C PRO A 221 -9.86 -4.20 -1.58
N THR A 222 -8.73 -3.94 -2.23
CA THR A 222 -8.60 -4.33 -3.60
C THR A 222 -8.32 -5.81 -3.62
N PRO A 223 -8.64 -6.50 -4.70
CA PRO A 223 -8.56 -7.93 -4.65
C PRO A 223 -7.08 -8.41 -4.52
N GLU A 224 -6.10 -7.49 -4.74
CA GLU A 224 -4.64 -7.57 -4.50
C GLU A 224 -4.24 -7.60 -3.02
N VAL A 225 -5.07 -7.06 -2.13
CA VAL A 225 -4.69 -6.79 -0.74
C VAL A 225 -5.93 -6.93 0.16
N GLN A 226 -5.91 -7.92 1.06
CA GLN A 226 -7.03 -8.21 1.97
C GLN A 226 -6.65 -8.11 3.46
N SER A 227 -7.66 -7.88 4.30
CA SER A 227 -7.50 -7.80 5.75
C SER A 227 -7.19 -9.18 6.37
N ARG A 228 -6.33 -9.20 7.39
CA ARG A 228 -5.98 -10.42 8.14
C ARG A 228 -7.13 -10.93 9.02
N THR A 229 -8.08 -10.07 9.41
CA THR A 229 -9.16 -10.39 10.34
C THR A 229 -10.36 -11.07 9.64
N PRO A 230 -10.79 -12.29 10.05
CA PRO A 230 -11.86 -13.05 9.39
C PRO A 230 -13.22 -12.34 9.30
N ALA A 231 -13.65 -11.68 10.39
CA ALA A 231 -14.93 -10.96 10.45
C ALA A 231 -15.00 -9.82 9.44
N TYR A 232 -13.89 -9.09 9.26
CA TYR A 232 -13.77 -8.04 8.25
C TYR A 232 -13.91 -8.63 6.84
N ARG A 233 -13.33 -9.81 6.55
CA ARG A 233 -13.47 -10.44 5.22
C ARG A 233 -14.92 -10.75 4.86
N LEU A 234 -15.70 -11.28 5.80
CA LEU A 234 -17.12 -11.58 5.56
C LEU A 234 -17.91 -10.29 5.31
N LEU A 235 -17.70 -9.29 6.16
CA LEU A 235 -18.31 -7.96 6.03
C LEU A 235 -18.02 -7.34 4.65
N TYR A 236 -16.75 -7.32 4.23
CA TYR A 236 -16.34 -6.74 2.96
C TYR A 236 -16.78 -7.56 1.74
N THR A 237 -16.89 -8.89 1.84
CA THR A 237 -17.34 -9.73 0.71
C THR A 237 -18.81 -9.47 0.38
N VAL A 238 -19.62 -9.21 1.40
CA VAL A 238 -21.05 -8.87 1.24
C VAL A 238 -21.23 -7.40 0.85
N ILE A 239 -20.43 -6.49 1.42
CA ILE A 239 -20.59 -5.05 1.21
C ILE A 239 -19.92 -4.56 -0.09
N ALA A 240 -18.82 -5.16 -0.54
CA ALA A 240 -18.08 -4.66 -1.70
C ALA A 240 -18.89 -4.63 -3.03
N PRO A 241 -19.72 -5.63 -3.37
CA PRO A 241 -20.57 -5.56 -4.57
C PRO A 241 -21.58 -4.42 -4.50
N VAL A 242 -22.19 -4.22 -3.32
CA VAL A 242 -23.13 -3.12 -3.06
C VAL A 242 -22.43 -1.77 -3.17
N MET A 243 -21.23 -1.63 -2.60
CA MET A 243 -20.44 -0.41 -2.68
C MET A 243 -20.01 -0.13 -4.13
N ARG A 244 -19.62 -1.14 -4.90
CA ARG A 244 -19.31 -0.97 -6.33
C ARG A 244 -20.53 -0.53 -7.13
N LEU A 245 -21.71 -1.08 -6.83
CA LEU A 245 -22.96 -0.66 -7.46
C LEU A 245 -23.31 0.79 -7.10
N ILE A 246 -23.18 1.17 -5.82
CA ILE A 246 -23.36 2.56 -5.36
C ILE A 246 -22.35 3.48 -6.07
N SER A 247 -21.11 3.07 -6.24
CA SER A 247 -20.09 3.85 -6.97
C SER A 247 -20.50 4.11 -8.41
N ALA A 248 -21.03 3.08 -9.09
CA ALA A 248 -21.44 3.16 -10.49
C ALA A 248 -22.68 4.02 -10.67
N THR A 249 -23.63 3.98 -9.73
CA THR A 249 -24.89 4.75 -9.81
C THR A 249 -24.76 6.19 -9.33
N THR A 250 -23.89 6.45 -8.34
CA THR A 250 -23.71 7.79 -7.77
C THR A 250 -22.51 8.56 -8.35
N GLY A 251 -21.68 7.90 -9.19
CA GLY A 251 -20.41 8.45 -9.67
C GLY A 251 -19.34 8.63 -8.59
N LYS A 252 -19.61 8.23 -7.34
CA LYS A 252 -18.70 8.42 -6.21
C LYS A 252 -17.65 7.32 -6.16
N ARG A 253 -16.41 7.62 -6.59
CA ARG A 253 -15.25 6.70 -6.45
C ARG A 253 -14.96 6.38 -4.99
N PHE A 254 -14.81 5.10 -4.67
CA PHE A 254 -14.31 4.65 -3.36
C PHE A 254 -12.79 4.62 -3.32
N LEU A 255 -12.22 4.78 -2.12
CA LEU A 255 -10.77 4.78 -1.95
C LEU A 255 -10.26 3.34 -1.97
N SER A 256 -9.35 3.04 -2.91
CA SER A 256 -8.70 1.74 -3.04
C SER A 256 -7.30 1.74 -2.42
N ILE A 257 -6.75 0.55 -2.17
CA ILE A 257 -5.37 0.39 -1.67
C ILE A 257 -4.33 0.88 -2.69
N ILE A 258 -4.61 0.73 -3.99
CA ILE A 258 -3.77 1.25 -5.06
C ILE A 258 -3.79 2.79 -5.06
N ASP A 259 -4.95 3.41 -4.84
CA ASP A 259 -5.05 4.87 -4.71
C ASP A 259 -4.20 5.38 -3.55
N ILE A 260 -4.24 4.69 -2.41
CA ILE A 260 -3.43 5.07 -1.25
C ILE A 260 -1.95 4.94 -1.56
N GLY A 261 -1.51 3.82 -2.13
CA GLY A 261 -0.11 3.61 -2.52
C GLY A 261 0.40 4.70 -3.48
N ASN A 262 -0.35 4.97 -4.54
CA ASN A 262 -0.01 6.00 -5.52
C ASN A 262 -0.01 7.41 -4.91
N ALA A 263 -1.00 7.74 -4.07
CA ALA A 263 -1.06 9.02 -3.39
C ALA A 263 0.15 9.25 -2.49
N MET A 264 0.54 8.25 -1.69
CA MET A 264 1.72 8.35 -0.82
C MET A 264 3.01 8.58 -1.61
N LEU A 265 3.18 7.85 -2.71
CA LEU A 265 4.35 7.99 -3.57
C LEU A 265 4.34 9.35 -4.30
N ASN A 266 3.20 9.80 -4.79
CA ASN A 266 3.08 11.09 -5.48
C ASN A 266 3.32 12.28 -4.56
N ILE A 267 2.93 12.21 -3.29
CA ILE A 267 3.27 13.23 -2.31
C ILE A 267 4.78 13.29 -2.05
N THR A 268 5.41 12.11 -2.06
CA THR A 268 6.87 12.03 -1.96
C THR A 268 7.53 12.70 -3.17
N ARG A 269 7.00 12.50 -4.38
CA ARG A 269 7.51 13.11 -5.61
C ARG A 269 7.25 14.62 -5.76
N PHE A 270 6.02 15.05 -5.45
CA PHE A 270 5.53 16.38 -5.84
C PHE A 270 5.35 17.35 -4.67
N GLY A 271 5.50 16.87 -3.44
CA GLY A 271 5.33 17.70 -2.25
C GLY A 271 3.94 17.59 -1.62
N VAL A 272 3.83 18.20 -0.44
CA VAL A 272 2.63 18.20 0.41
C VAL A 272 2.03 19.61 0.36
N GLU A 273 0.92 19.81 -0.36
CA GLU A 273 0.18 21.08 -0.28
C GLU A 273 -0.67 21.15 1.00
N LYS A 274 -1.21 20.00 1.41
CA LYS A 274 -2.04 19.84 2.59
C LYS A 274 -1.52 18.71 3.45
N THR A 275 -1.19 19.01 4.70
CA THR A 275 -0.54 18.06 5.62
C THR A 275 -1.48 17.03 6.22
N ILE A 276 -2.79 17.29 6.28
CA ILE A 276 -3.81 16.32 6.71
C ILE A 276 -4.80 16.08 5.58
N MET A 277 -4.87 14.84 5.11
CA MET A 277 -5.62 14.46 3.91
C MET A 277 -6.79 13.54 4.24
N ALA A 278 -7.98 13.99 3.84
CA ALA A 278 -9.18 13.18 3.79
C ALA A 278 -9.30 12.49 2.43
N LYS A 279 -10.32 11.67 2.25
CA LYS A 279 -10.57 10.91 1.02
C LYS A 279 -10.43 11.74 -0.28
N PRO A 280 -11.04 12.93 -0.43
CA PRO A 280 -10.92 13.69 -1.69
C PRO A 280 -9.48 14.09 -2.00
N ASP A 281 -8.73 14.51 -0.97
CA ASP A 281 -7.32 14.91 -1.09
C ASP A 281 -6.46 13.71 -1.52
N ILE A 282 -6.71 12.53 -0.94
CA ILE A 282 -5.99 11.30 -1.27
C ILE A 282 -6.23 10.90 -2.73
N VAL A 283 -7.48 10.93 -3.20
CA VAL A 283 -7.79 10.61 -4.60
C VAL A 283 -7.12 11.59 -5.56
N ALA A 284 -7.16 12.90 -5.26
CA ALA A 284 -6.48 13.90 -6.07
C ALA A 284 -4.97 13.67 -6.14
N CYS A 285 -4.33 13.29 -5.02
CA CYS A 285 -2.91 12.95 -5.01
C CYS A 285 -2.61 11.68 -5.81
N ALA A 286 -3.50 10.67 -5.75
CA ALA A 286 -3.34 9.41 -6.48
C ALA A 286 -3.40 9.60 -8.00
N ASP A 287 -4.31 10.46 -8.46
CA ASP A 287 -4.53 10.72 -9.89
C ASP A 287 -3.50 11.70 -10.49
N ARG A 288 -2.67 12.33 -9.64
CA ARG A 288 -1.62 13.25 -10.08
C ARG A 288 -0.60 12.49 -10.95
N ARG A 289 -0.55 12.84 -12.23
CA ARG A 289 0.46 12.38 -13.18
C ARG A 289 1.29 13.57 -13.63
N ARG A 290 2.57 13.35 -13.92
CA ARG A 290 3.36 14.29 -14.72
C ARG A 290 2.85 14.27 -16.16
#